data_AF-A0A7W0F6V3-F1
#
_entry.id   AF-A0A7W0F6V3-F1
#
_cell.length_a   1.000
_cell.length_b   1.000
_cell.length_c   1.000
_cell.angle_alpha   90.00
_cell.angle_beta   90.00
_cell.angle_gamma   90.00
#
_symmetry.space_group_name_H-M   'P 1'
#
loop_
_entity.id
_entity.type
_entity.pdbx_description
1 polymer ?
#
loop_
_entity_poly.entity_id
_entity_poly.type
_entity_poly.pdbx_seq_one_letter_code
_entity_poly.pdbx_strand_id
1 'polypeptide(L)'
;MPYAAKDYAKLIGMEGFSETLLKNHFTLYQGYVTNTNKVLDTLDQMLKDGKTGTPEFAELKRRLGWEFNGMRLHEYYFENLGGKGGLDKGGKLAKKLAEGF
;
A
#
# COMPACT_ATOMS: atom_id res chain seq x y z
N MET A 1 -4.17 -4.47 15.57
CA MET A 1 -3.22 -3.35 15.72
C MET A 1 -3.32 -2.48 14.47
N PRO A 2 -3.32 -1.15 14.59
CA PRO A 2 -3.40 -0.25 13.45
C PRO A 2 -2.15 -0.41 12.56
N TYR A 3 -2.32 -0.16 11.26
CA TYR A 3 -1.20 -0.06 10.33
C TYR A 3 -0.39 1.20 10.62
N ALA A 4 0.93 1.06 10.65
CA ALA A 4 1.87 2.17 10.76
C ALA A 4 2.43 2.52 9.39
N ALA A 5 2.44 3.81 9.06
CA ALA A 5 3.06 4.27 7.82
C ALA A 5 4.58 4.03 7.89
N LYS A 6 5.12 3.40 6.84
CA LYS A 6 6.55 3.19 6.68
C LYS A 6 7.22 4.46 6.18
N ASP A 7 8.46 4.68 6.59
CA ASP A 7 9.26 5.81 6.11
C ASP A 7 10.04 5.43 4.84
N TYR A 8 9.81 6.19 3.78
CA TYR A 8 10.46 6.04 2.48
C TYR A 8 11.31 7.25 2.10
N ALA A 9 11.62 8.16 3.04
CA ALA A 9 12.44 9.34 2.79
C ALA A 9 13.82 9.02 2.17
N LYS A 10 14.33 7.81 2.38
CA LYS A 10 15.55 7.29 1.74
C LYS A 10 15.52 7.27 0.20
N LEU A 11 14.33 7.34 -0.42
CA LEU A 11 14.18 7.37 -1.88
C LEU A 11 14.32 8.78 -2.46
N ILE A 12 14.30 9.83 -1.63
CA ILE A 12 14.49 11.21 -2.08
C ILE A 12 15.90 11.35 -2.68
N GLY A 13 15.97 11.90 -3.89
CA GLY A 13 17.22 12.04 -4.64
C GLY A 13 17.55 10.86 -5.56
N MET A 14 16.67 9.85 -5.69
CA MET A 14 16.84 8.81 -6.70
C MET A 14 16.75 9.36 -8.13
N GLU A 15 17.55 8.80 -9.03
CA GLU A 15 17.54 9.18 -10.44
C GLU A 15 16.17 8.89 -11.09
N GLY A 16 15.73 9.78 -11.97
CA GLY A 16 14.47 9.65 -12.71
C GLY A 16 13.21 10.16 -11.99
N PHE A 17 13.31 10.55 -10.71
CA PHE A 17 12.18 11.08 -9.94
C PHE A 17 12.51 12.44 -9.33
N SER A 18 11.60 13.41 -9.45
CA SER A 18 11.73 14.67 -8.74
C SER A 18 11.37 14.53 -7.26
N GLU A 19 11.99 15.35 -6.41
CA GLU A 19 11.66 15.38 -4.99
C GLU A 19 10.17 15.72 -4.75
N THR A 20 9.62 16.68 -5.51
CA THR A 20 8.20 17.05 -5.42
C THR A 20 7.28 15.87 -5.72
N LEU A 21 7.59 15.09 -6.76
CA LEU A 21 6.81 13.90 -7.12
C LEU A 21 6.80 12.89 -5.96
N LEU A 22 7.97 12.56 -5.41
CA LEU A 22 8.10 11.60 -4.32
C LEU A 22 7.37 12.07 -3.06
N LYS A 23 7.54 13.34 -2.65
CA LYS A 23 6.85 13.91 -1.48
C LYS A 23 5.33 13.87 -1.62
N ASN A 24 4.81 14.17 -2.81
CA ASN A 24 3.37 14.07 -3.08
C ASN A 24 2.91 12.61 -3.02
N HIS A 25 3.69 11.67 -3.56
CA HIS A 25 3.36 10.25 -3.55
C HIS A 25 3.37 9.65 -2.14
N PHE A 26 4.33 10.06 -1.29
CA PHE A 26 4.37 9.66 0.11
C PHE A 26 3.19 10.20 0.90
N THR A 27 2.79 11.46 0.67
CA THR A 27 1.60 12.06 1.28
C THR A 27 0.33 11.27 0.93
N LEU A 28 0.18 10.89 -0.34
CA LEU A 28 -0.94 10.06 -0.79
C LEU A 28 -0.95 8.70 -0.08
N TYR A 29 0.21 8.03 0.00
CA TYR A 29 0.37 6.78 0.73
C TYR A 29 -0.01 6.89 2.22
N GLN A 30 0.45 7.95 2.91
CA GLN A 30 0.10 8.20 4.31
C GLN A 30 -1.41 8.40 4.49
N GLY A 31 -2.07 9.02 3.51
CA GLY A 31 -3.52 9.13 3.44
C GLY A 31 -4.20 7.75 3.40
N TYR A 32 -3.73 6.83 2.56
CA TYR A 32 -4.26 5.46 2.50
C TYR A 32 -4.07 4.67 3.80
N VAL A 33 -2.91 4.81 4.47
CA VAL A 33 -2.68 4.18 5.79
C VAL A 33 -3.70 4.70 6.80
N THR A 34 -3.86 6.02 6.88
CA THR A 34 -4.78 6.69 7.81
C THR A 34 -6.22 6.24 7.58
N ASN A 35 -6.67 6.25 6.32
CA ASN A 35 -8.04 5.88 5.98
C ASN A 35 -8.29 4.37 6.13
N THR A 36 -7.30 3.51 5.87
CA THR A 36 -7.42 2.07 6.11
C THR A 36 -7.73 1.79 7.57
N ASN A 37 -6.96 2.40 8.49
CA ASN A 37 -7.21 2.28 9.93
C ASN A 37 -8.61 2.80 10.30
N LYS A 38 -8.97 4.00 9.82
CA LYS A 38 -10.28 4.59 10.10
C LYS A 38 -11.44 3.71 9.63
N VAL A 39 -11.35 3.14 8.43
CA VAL A 39 -12.39 2.24 7.89
C VAL A 39 -12.49 0.97 8.73
N LEU A 40 -11.36 0.37 9.11
CA LEU A 40 -11.33 -0.83 9.95
C LEU A 40 -11.92 -0.58 11.34
N ASP A 41 -11.53 0.52 11.99
CA ASP A 41 -12.06 0.90 13.31
C ASP A 41 -13.58 1.15 13.24
N THR A 42 -14.04 1.82 12.17
CA THR A 42 -15.48 2.08 11.98
C THR A 42 -16.25 0.77 11.74
N LEU A 43 -15.73 -0.12 10.89
CA LEU A 43 -16.34 -1.42 10.64
C LEU A 43 -16.40 -2.30 11.91
N ASP A 44 -15.35 -2.29 12.73
CA ASP A 44 -15.29 -3.01 14.00
C ASP A 44 -16.32 -2.46 15.00
N GLN A 45 -16.47 -1.13 15.07
CA GLN A 45 -17.52 -0.52 15.90
C GLN A 45 -18.92 -0.88 15.41
N MET A 46 -19.17 -0.82 14.09
CA MET A 46 -20.47 -1.21 13.54
C MET A 46 -20.79 -2.69 13.78
N LEU A 47 -19.79 -3.56 13.79
CA LEU A 47 -19.95 -4.96 14.16
C LEU A 47 -20.40 -5.11 15.63
N LYS A 48 -19.72 -4.41 16.55
CA LYS A 48 -20.06 -4.42 17.99
C LYS A 48 -21.46 -3.87 18.26
N ASP A 49 -21.89 -2.88 17.48
CA ASP A 49 -23.22 -2.27 17.56
C ASP A 49 -24.32 -3.12 16.90
N GLY A 50 -24.00 -4.25 16.26
CA GLY A 50 -24.97 -5.08 15.53
C GLY A 50 -25.48 -4.46 14.23
N LYS A 51 -24.74 -3.51 13.63
CA LYS A 51 -25.13 -2.74 12.44
C LYS A 51 -24.59 -3.33 11.13
N THR A 52 -24.28 -4.62 11.08
CA THR A 52 -23.68 -5.25 9.89
C THR A 52 -24.64 -5.38 8.70
N GLY A 53 -25.95 -5.28 8.95
CA GLY A 53 -26.99 -5.34 7.92
C GLY A 53 -27.32 -4.00 7.27
N THR A 54 -26.68 -2.89 7.66
CA THR A 54 -27.02 -1.56 7.12
C THR A 54 -26.27 -1.26 5.81
N PRO A 55 -26.83 -0.41 4.93
CA PRO A 55 -26.16 0.02 3.70
C PRO A 55 -24.78 0.67 3.95
N GLU A 56 -24.61 1.40 5.04
CA GLU A 56 -23.34 2.06 5.41
C GLU A 56 -22.24 1.03 5.68
N PHE A 57 -22.57 -0.10 6.33
CA PHE A 57 -21.60 -1.16 6.55
C PHE A 57 -21.15 -1.77 5.22
N ALA A 58 -22.09 -2.00 4.30
CA ALA A 58 -21.79 -2.53 2.97
C ALA A 58 -20.89 -1.58 2.17
N GLU A 59 -21.13 -0.27 2.22
CA GLU A 59 -20.28 0.71 1.54
C GLU A 59 -18.89 0.82 2.17
N LEU A 60 -18.77 0.77 3.50
CA LEU A 60 -17.46 0.77 4.15
C LEU A 60 -16.66 -0.50 3.86
N LYS A 61 -17.32 -1.67 3.78
CA LYS A 61 -16.69 -2.91 3.33
C LYS A 61 -16.17 -2.82 1.90
N ARG A 62 -16.92 -2.16 1.00
CA ARG A 62 -16.48 -1.90 -0.38
C ARG A 62 -15.29 -0.94 -0.42
N ARG A 63 -15.37 0.14 0.36
CA ARG A 63 -14.32 1.17 0.48
C ARG A 63 -13.02 0.61 1.05
N LEU A 64 -13.09 -0.38 1.94
CA LEU A 64 -11.90 -1.02 2.51
C LEU A 64 -10.96 -1.54 1.42
N GLY A 65 -11.49 -2.13 0.33
CA GLY A 65 -10.67 -2.63 -0.77
C GLY A 65 -9.85 -1.52 -1.44
N TRP A 66 -10.43 -0.32 -1.59
CA TRP A 66 -9.74 0.84 -2.14
C TRP A 66 -8.61 1.33 -1.23
N GLU A 67 -8.91 1.57 0.04
CA GLU A 67 -7.92 2.09 1.00
C GLU A 67 -6.80 1.10 1.27
N PHE A 68 -7.16 -0.17 1.49
CA PHE A 68 -6.19 -1.21 1.80
C PHE A 68 -5.24 -1.48 0.62
N ASN A 69 -5.78 -1.58 -0.61
CA ASN A 69 -4.93 -1.73 -1.78
C ASN A 69 -4.10 -0.46 -2.04
N GLY A 70 -4.68 0.72 -1.83
CA GLY A 70 -3.96 1.99 -1.87
C GLY A 70 -2.74 1.96 -0.93
N MET A 71 -2.90 1.51 0.30
CA MET A 71 -1.78 1.36 1.23
C MET A 71 -0.79 0.29 0.75
N ARG A 72 -1.27 -0.95 0.53
CA ARG A 72 -0.40 -2.11 0.36
C ARG A 72 0.37 -2.13 -0.96
N LEU A 73 -0.26 -1.69 -2.04
CA LEU A 73 0.40 -1.61 -3.34
C LEU A 73 1.46 -0.50 -3.37
N HIS A 74 1.24 0.61 -2.66
CA HIS A 74 2.27 1.65 -2.51
C HIS A 74 3.46 1.17 -1.69
N GLU A 75 3.24 0.36 -0.64
CA GLU A 75 4.36 -0.26 0.08
C GLU A 75 5.19 -1.15 -0.84
N TYR A 76 4.55 -2.06 -1.59
CA TYR A 76 5.28 -2.89 -2.55
C TYR A 76 5.99 -2.05 -3.60
N TYR A 77 5.38 -0.99 -4.10
CA TYR A 77 6.01 -0.10 -5.06
C TYR A 77 7.29 0.52 -4.48
N PHE A 78 7.22 1.20 -3.32
CA PHE A 78 8.37 1.88 -2.74
C PHE A 78 9.46 0.92 -2.25
N GLU A 79 9.10 -0.25 -1.72
CA GLU A 79 10.06 -1.28 -1.28
C GLU A 79 10.89 -1.87 -2.43
N ASN A 80 10.40 -1.78 -3.66
CA ASN A 80 11.12 -2.22 -4.86
C ASN A 80 11.95 -1.11 -5.53
N LEU A 81 12.00 0.11 -4.96
CA LEU A 81 12.78 1.24 -5.49
C LEU A 81 14.13 1.46 -4.77
N GLY A 82 15.00 2.26 -5.39
CA GLY A 82 16.26 2.73 -4.79
C GLY A 82 17.47 1.80 -4.97
N GLY A 83 17.28 0.63 -5.59
CA GLY A 83 18.37 -0.28 -5.94
C GLY A 83 18.99 0.04 -7.31
N LYS A 84 20.28 -0.28 -7.49
CA LYS A 84 20.97 -0.27 -8.80
C LYS A 84 21.13 -1.67 -9.41
N GLY A 85 20.64 -2.70 -8.70
CA GLY A 85 20.78 -4.09 -9.12
C GLY A 85 19.73 -4.47 -10.15
N GLY A 86 20.16 -5.12 -11.23
CA GLY A 86 19.26 -5.81 -12.15
C GLY A 86 18.79 -7.16 -11.60
N LEU A 87 17.97 -7.86 -12.37
CA LEU A 87 17.57 -9.23 -12.07
C LEU A 87 18.80 -10.14 -11.91
N ASP A 88 18.88 -10.84 -10.79
CA ASP A 88 19.87 -11.91 -10.60
C ASP A 88 19.55 -13.07 -11.56
N LYS A 89 20.36 -13.20 -12.61
CA LYS A 89 20.22 -14.23 -13.65
C LYS A 89 20.39 -15.66 -13.11
N GLY A 90 21.10 -15.85 -12.01
CA GLY A 90 21.25 -17.16 -11.35
C GLY A 90 20.12 -17.47 -10.36
N GLY A 91 19.34 -16.46 -10.00
CA GLY A 91 18.31 -16.51 -8.97
C GLY A 91 17.08 -17.33 -9.36
N LYS A 92 16.30 -17.72 -8.34
CA LYS A 92 15.06 -18.49 -8.54
C LYS A 92 14.05 -17.76 -9.44
N LEU A 93 13.96 -16.44 -9.32
CA LEU A 93 13.05 -15.61 -10.13
C LEU A 93 13.43 -15.66 -11.62
N ALA A 94 14.70 -15.48 -11.97
CA ALA A 94 15.14 -15.52 -13.36
C ALA A 94 14.89 -16.89 -14.01
N LYS A 95 15.13 -17.99 -13.29
CA LYS A 95 14.85 -19.34 -13.77
C LYS A 95 13.36 -19.53 -14.05
N LYS A 96 12.48 -19.09 -13.15
CA LYS A 96 11.03 -19.21 -13.34
C LYS A 96 10.51 -18.37 -14.51
N LEU A 97 11.09 -17.19 -14.74
CA LEU A 97 10.76 -16.38 -15.92
C LEU A 97 11.16 -17.08 -17.22
N ALA A 98 12.34 -17.72 -17.26
CA ALA A 98 12.80 -18.45 -18.44
C ALA A 98 12.04 -19.76 -18.72
N GLU A 99 11.42 -20.37 -17.69
CA GLU A 99 10.58 -21.56 -17.84
C GLU A 99 9.14 -21.23 -18.28
N GLY A 100 8.66 -20.02 -18.00
CA GLY A 100 7.25 -19.64 -18.12
C GLY A 100 6.90 -18.77 -19.34
N PHE A 101 7.89 -18.35 -20.11
CA PHE A 101 7.77 -17.54 -21.32
C PHE A 101 8.72 -18.07 -22.40
#